data_AF-A0A9D5R5S7-F1
#
_entry.id   AF-A0A9D5R5S7-F1
#
_cell.length_a   1.000
_cell.length_b   1.000
_cell.length_c   1.000
_cell.angle_alpha   90.00
_cell.angle_beta   90.00
_cell.angle_gamma   90.00
#
_symmetry.space_group_name_H-M   'P 1'
#
loop_
_entity.id
_entity.type
_entity.pdbx_description
1 polymer ?
#
loop_
_entity_poly.entity_id
_entity_poly.type
_entity_poly.pdbx_seq_one_letter_code
_entity_poly.pdbx_strand_id
1 'polypeptide(L)'
;METYSYNITENTRLLEAQKKVKRIKGFYIHAIVYVCVNVLIIFGNYYESGRNLFHFDTYATAFFWGIGLLAHGLSVFGADWIFGKDWEERKIQEYLKK
;
A
#
# COMPACT_ATOMS: atom_id res chain seq x y z
N MET A 1 -24.36 30.40 -8.27
CA MET A 1 -23.62 29.44 -9.12
C MET A 1 -22.19 29.20 -8.63
N GLU A 2 -21.44 30.23 -8.23
CA GLU A 2 -20.07 30.05 -7.68
C GLU A 2 -20.01 29.21 -6.39
N THR A 3 -20.95 29.41 -5.45
CA THR A 3 -20.97 28.70 -4.16
C THR A 3 -21.20 27.18 -4.31
N TYR A 4 -21.91 26.77 -5.36
CA TYR A 4 -22.18 25.36 -5.66
C TYR A 4 -20.95 24.68 -6.28
N SER A 5 -20.28 25.37 -7.21
CA SER A 5 -19.02 24.90 -7.82
C SER A 5 -17.90 24.78 -6.79
N TYR A 6 -17.80 25.75 -5.86
CA TYR A 6 -16.85 25.72 -4.76
C TYR A 6 -17.04 24.48 -3.85
N ASN A 7 -18.28 24.22 -3.40
CA ASN A 7 -18.58 23.07 -2.55
C ASN A 7 -18.26 21.73 -3.22
N ILE A 8 -18.54 21.58 -4.52
CA ILE A 8 -18.20 20.35 -5.24
C ILE A 8 -16.68 20.18 -5.34
N THR A 9 -15.94 21.24 -5.65
CA THR A 9 -14.47 21.18 -5.74
C THR A 9 -13.84 20.81 -4.39
N GLU A 10 -14.34 21.38 -3.30
CA GLU A 10 -13.88 21.09 -1.95
C GLU A 10 -14.20 19.65 -1.53
N ASN A 11 -15.44 19.18 -1.75
CA ASN A 11 -15.84 17.80 -1.44
C ASN A 11 -15.03 16.76 -2.25
N THR A 12 -14.76 17.02 -3.53
CA THR A 12 -13.95 16.13 -4.37
C THR A 12 -12.52 16.00 -3.83
N ARG A 13 -11.88 17.12 -3.49
CA ARG A 13 -10.54 17.13 -2.88
C ARG A 13 -10.50 16.38 -1.55
N LEU A 14 -11.51 16.55 -0.71
CA LEU A 14 -11.64 15.83 0.55
C LEU A 14 -11.79 14.31 0.33
N LEU A 15 -12.62 13.90 -0.63
CA LEU A 15 -12.82 12.48 -0.98
C LEU A 15 -11.53 11.84 -1.53
N GLU A 16 -10.77 12.56 -2.35
CA GLU A 16 -9.48 12.09 -2.87
C GLU A 16 -8.45 11.92 -1.75
N ALA A 17 -8.34 12.91 -0.86
CA ALA A 17 -7.47 12.83 0.31
C ALA A 17 -7.86 11.62 1.20
N GLN A 18 -9.15 11.40 1.45
CA GLN A 18 -9.63 10.25 2.23
C GLN A 18 -9.31 8.91 1.54
N LYS A 19 -9.50 8.80 0.23
CA LYS A 19 -9.14 7.59 -0.54
C LYS A 19 -7.65 7.31 -0.43
N LYS A 20 -6.81 8.35 -0.54
CA LYS A 20 -5.35 8.24 -0.41
C LYS A 20 -4.94 7.73 0.97
N VAL A 21 -5.48 8.33 2.03
CA VAL A 21 -5.26 7.87 3.41
C VAL A 21 -5.71 6.43 3.62
N LYS A 22 -6.87 6.04 3.07
CA LYS A 22 -7.38 4.66 3.16
C LYS A 22 -6.44 3.65 2.49
N ARG A 23 -5.91 3.98 1.30
CA ARG A 23 -4.93 3.13 0.59
C ARG A 23 -3.64 2.98 1.39
N ILE A 24 -3.09 4.09 1.90
CA ILE A 24 -1.89 4.10 2.73
C ILE A 24 -2.09 3.26 3.99
N LYS A 25 -3.21 3.46 4.70
CA LYS A 25 -3.54 2.69 5.90
C LYS A 25 -3.64 1.18 5.61
N GLY A 26 -4.25 0.81 4.47
CA GLY A 26 -4.32 -0.59 4.02
C GLY A 26 -2.94 -1.21 3.82
N PHE A 27 -2.01 -0.48 3.18
CA PHE A 27 -0.63 -0.92 3.02
C PHE A 27 0.09 -1.08 4.36
N TYR A 28 -0.05 -0.13 5.29
CA TYR A 28 0.58 -0.23 6.61
C TYR A 28 0.10 -1.46 7.40
N ILE A 29 -1.20 -1.75 7.36
CA ILE A 29 -1.76 -2.96 7.99
C ILE A 29 -1.12 -4.21 7.38
N HIS A 30 -1.06 -4.28 6.04
CA HIS A 30 -0.46 -5.42 5.35
C HIS A 30 1.03 -5.57 5.71
N ALA A 31 1.79 -4.47 5.73
CA ALA A 31 3.21 -4.46 6.09
C ALA A 31 3.44 -4.90 7.54
N ILE A 32 2.62 -4.42 8.48
CA ILE A 32 2.70 -4.83 9.90
C ILE A 32 2.41 -6.32 10.04
N VAL A 33 1.34 -6.82 9.42
CA VAL A 33 1.00 -8.25 9.44
C VAL A 33 2.13 -9.08 8.86
N TYR A 34 2.70 -8.65 7.73
CA TYR A 34 3.87 -9.29 7.12
C TYR A 34 5.05 -9.36 8.10
N VAL A 35 5.42 -8.25 8.74
CA VAL A 35 6.55 -8.24 9.70
C VAL A 35 6.25 -9.12 10.90
N CYS A 36 5.08 -9.00 11.52
CA CYS A 36 4.70 -9.78 12.69
C CYS A 36 4.72 -11.29 12.41
N VAL A 37 4.11 -11.73 11.29
CA VAL A 37 4.06 -13.15 10.93
C VAL A 37 5.46 -13.70 10.66
N ASN A 38 6.29 -12.99 9.90
CA ASN A 38 7.66 -13.43 9.63
C ASN A 38 8.52 -13.50 10.90
N VAL A 39 8.39 -12.53 11.81
CA VAL A 39 9.08 -12.56 13.11
C VAL A 39 8.65 -13.77 13.94
N LEU A 40 7.35 -14.07 14.01
CA LEU A 40 6.84 -15.24 14.72
C LEU A 40 7.36 -16.56 14.13
N ILE A 41 7.43 -16.67 12.80
CA ILE A 41 7.96 -17.85 12.12
C ILE A 41 9.46 -18.04 12.45
N ILE A 42 10.25 -16.97 12.37
CA ILE A 42 11.70 -17.03 12.66
C ILE A 42 11.93 -17.37 14.13
N PHE A 43 11.21 -16.73 15.05
CA PHE A 43 11.35 -16.94 16.49
C PHE A 43 10.89 -18.34 16.91
N GLY A 44 9.78 -18.83 16.33
CA GLY A 44 9.31 -20.20 16.54
C GLY A 44 10.31 -21.25 16.07
N ASN A 45 10.86 -21.10 14.86
CA ASN A 45 11.89 -22.00 14.33
C ASN A 45 13.17 -22.01 15.18
N TYR A 46 13.57 -20.85 15.72
CA TYR A 46 14.72 -20.73 16.62
C TYR A 46 14.52 -21.51 17.91
N TYR A 47 13.35 -21.35 18.55
CA TYR A 47 13.06 -21.97 19.85
C TYR A 47 12.83 -23.49 19.76
N GLU A 48 12.15 -23.95 18.70
CA GLU A 48 11.65 -25.32 18.64
C GLU A 48 12.70 -26.35 18.18
N SER A 49 13.68 -25.94 17.37
CA SER A 49 14.60 -26.91 16.75
C SER A 49 16.07 -26.61 16.95
N GLY A 50 16.45 -25.41 17.46
CA GLY A 50 17.84 -24.93 17.37
C GLY A 50 18.39 -24.99 15.93
N ARG A 51 17.50 -25.12 14.93
CA ARG A 51 17.86 -25.40 13.55
C ARG A 51 18.50 -24.16 12.98
N ASN A 52 19.52 -24.39 12.17
CA ASN A 52 20.21 -23.36 11.42
C ASN A 52 19.19 -22.40 10.81
N LEU A 53 19.21 -21.14 11.26
CA LEU A 53 18.36 -20.08 10.75
C LEU A 53 18.52 -19.90 9.23
N PHE A 54 19.61 -20.42 8.64
CA PHE A 54 20.00 -20.31 7.25
C PHE A 54 19.30 -21.27 6.27
N HIS A 55 18.24 -21.98 6.68
CA HIS A 55 17.46 -22.76 5.71
C HIS A 55 16.63 -21.80 4.84
N PHE A 56 16.88 -21.85 3.53
CA PHE A 56 16.19 -21.03 2.54
C PHE A 56 14.67 -21.17 2.64
N ASP A 57 14.16 -22.34 3.03
CA ASP A 57 12.72 -22.60 3.20
C ASP A 57 12.06 -21.67 4.24
N THR A 58 12.78 -21.29 5.30
CA THR A 58 12.27 -20.37 6.34
C THR A 58 12.11 -18.94 5.79
N TYR A 59 12.95 -18.55 4.84
CA TYR A 59 12.91 -17.21 4.21
C TYR A 59 12.15 -17.19 2.89
N ALA A 60 11.89 -18.34 2.26
CA ALA A 60 11.19 -18.41 0.99
C ALA A 60 9.79 -17.79 1.10
N THR A 61 9.05 -18.09 2.17
CA THR A 61 7.73 -17.48 2.44
C THR A 61 7.84 -15.96 2.56
N ALA A 62 8.81 -15.46 3.33
CA ALA A 62 9.08 -14.03 3.47
C ALA A 62 9.40 -13.40 2.11
N PHE A 63 10.25 -14.05 1.32
CA PHE A 63 10.71 -13.55 0.03
C PHE A 63 9.54 -13.40 -0.97
N PHE A 64 8.75 -14.47 -1.18
CA PHE A 64 7.62 -14.41 -2.12
C PHE A 64 6.52 -13.45 -1.66
N TRP A 65 6.20 -13.42 -0.36
CA TRP A 65 5.26 -12.43 0.18
C TRP A 65 5.81 -11.01 0.11
N GLY A 66 7.13 -10.85 0.26
CA GLY A 66 7.83 -9.57 0.15
C GLY A 66 7.70 -8.96 -1.24
N ILE A 67 7.72 -9.78 -2.30
CA ILE A 67 7.44 -9.32 -3.68
C ILE A 67 6.00 -8.77 -3.78
N GLY A 68 5.03 -9.46 -3.20
CA GLY A 68 3.64 -8.99 -3.14
C GLY A 68 3.49 -7.67 -2.36
N LEU A 69 4.20 -7.56 -1.23
CA LEU A 69 4.22 -6.33 -0.43
C LEU A 69 4.86 -5.17 -1.21
N LEU A 70 5.98 -5.42 -1.90
CA LEU A 70 6.63 -4.41 -2.75
C LEU A 70 5.72 -3.96 -3.89
N ALA A 71 5.03 -4.88 -4.57
CA ALA A 71 4.07 -4.54 -5.61
C ALA A 71 2.89 -3.71 -5.07
N HIS A 72 2.37 -4.06 -3.88
CA HIS A 72 1.33 -3.28 -3.21
C HIS A 72 1.84 -1.87 -2.84
N GLY A 73 3.05 -1.77 -2.30
CA GLY A 73 3.69 -0.50 -1.97
C GLY A 73 3.88 0.37 -3.22
N LEU A 74 4.34 -0.22 -4.32
CA LEU A 74 4.47 0.49 -5.60
C LEU A 74 3.12 0.93 -6.16
N SER A 75 2.05 0.18 -5.94
CA SER A 75 0.70 0.59 -6.33
C SER A 75 0.18 1.76 -5.47
N VAL A 76 0.47 1.75 -4.16
CA VAL A 76 -0.01 2.78 -3.22
C VAL A 76 0.79 4.08 -3.29
N PHE A 77 2.12 4.00 -3.42
CA PHE A 77 3.02 5.16 -3.42
C PHE A 77 3.60 5.45 -4.81
N GLY A 78 3.77 4.43 -5.65
CA GLY A 78 4.36 4.59 -6.97
C GLY A 78 3.43 5.25 -7.97
N ALA A 79 2.11 5.28 -7.76
CA ALA A 79 1.21 6.10 -8.59
C ALA A 79 1.62 7.59 -8.54
N ASP A 80 1.92 8.11 -7.35
CA ASP A 80 2.36 9.50 -7.17
C ASP A 80 3.78 9.74 -7.72
N TRP A 81 4.69 8.76 -7.57
CA TRP A 81 6.09 8.88 -8.00
C TRP A 81 6.27 8.69 -9.51
N ILE A 82 5.65 7.65 -10.08
CA ILE A 82 5.89 7.18 -11.45
C ILE A 82 5.04 7.95 -12.47
N PHE A 83 3.77 8.22 -12.14
CA PHE A 83 2.83 8.83 -13.09
C PHE A 83 2.66 10.34 -12.90
N GLY A 84 3.08 10.89 -11.76
CA GLY A 84 3.07 12.33 -11.49
C GLY A 84 1.67 12.94 -11.42
N LYS A 85 1.62 14.24 -11.06
CA LYS A 85 0.36 15.00 -10.92
C LYS A 85 -0.46 15.05 -12.23
N ASP A 86 0.20 15.07 -13.38
CA ASP A 86 -0.45 15.10 -14.69
C ASP A 86 -1.37 13.90 -14.94
N TRP A 87 -1.01 12.72 -14.41
CA TRP A 87 -1.87 11.53 -14.53
C TRP A 87 -3.09 11.60 -13.61
N GLU A 88 -2.93 12.08 -12.37
CA GLU A 88 -4.06 12.31 -11.46
C GLU A 88 -5.03 13.32 -12.07
N GLU A 89 -4.51 14.42 -12.59
CA GLU A 89 -5.31 15.50 -13.19
C GLU A 89 -6.05 15.02 -14.44
N ARG A 90 -5.40 14.22 -15.30
CA ARG A 90 -6.07 13.53 -16.41
C ARG A 90 -7.17 12.57 -15.95
N LYS A 91 -6.95 11.82 -14.88
CA LYS A 91 -7.97 10.89 -14.36
C LYS A 91 -9.18 11.62 -13.78
N ILE A 92 -8.96 12.72 -13.07
CA ILE A 92 -10.04 13.57 -12.57
C ILE A 92 -10.86 14.14 -13.74
N GLN A 93 -10.19 14.64 -14.79
CA GLN A 93 -10.87 15.10 -16.00
C GLN A 93 -11.65 13.97 -16.68
N GLU A 94 -11.12 12.74 -16.71
CA GLU A 94 -11.83 11.56 -17.24
C GLU A 94 -13.10 11.23 -16.45
N TYR A 95 -13.05 11.33 -15.11
CA TYR A 95 -14.21 11.09 -14.24
C TYR A 95 -15.26 12.21 -14.31
N LEU A 96 -14.85 13.46 -14.52
CA LEU A 96 -15.77 14.59 -14.65
C LEU A 96 -16.48 14.64 -16.01
N LYS A 97 -15.87 14.05 -17.04
CA LYS A 97 -16.42 14.00 -18.41
C LYS A 97 -17.37 12.83 -18.65
N LYS A 98 -17.53 11.94 -17.67
CA LYS A 98 -18.38 10.74 -17.72
C LYS A 98 -19.58 10.90 -16.80
#